data_AF-F9WKJ4-F1
#
_entry.id   AF-F9WKJ4-F1
#
_cell.length_a   1.000
_cell.length_b   1.000
_cell.length_c   1.000
_cell.angle_alpha   90.00
_cell.angle_beta   90.00
_cell.angle_gamma   90.00
#
_symmetry.space_group_name_H-M   'P 1'
#
loop_
_entity.id
_entity.type
_entity.pdbx_description
1 polymer ?
#
loop_
_entity_poly.entity_id
_entity_poly.type
_entity_poly.pdbx_seq_one_letter_code
_entity_poly.pdbx_strand_id
1 'polypeptide(L)'
;ANASVGASIATSHIKEAQGSAVNSTKFATEADKTARSVLKQALAKQKGRLCNATAKLKEVNRNAAVLRDHTNSMKTDATEHLRRATAASRSAGDAVAHAVAAEVHAGKVAEEHQLTTEAVKKTKAEVRHAMKSAAVLLKKNEEHLNTINSSFEGALKNVSKETCSIVVNVCSTATDNCTIVAELEESLRTIEGIDALMNVTAAINGLAQLTMNDALVESQLKAADAHASAAEAAAVEAHAAAKNAQCTPLYMQLLHTLGNFRSV
;
A
#
# COMPACT_ATOMS: atom_id res chain seq x y z
N ALA A 1 26.85 8.99 86.98
CA ALA A 1 27.23 7.81 86.17
C ALA A 1 26.30 7.58 84.97
N ASN A 2 24.97 7.61 85.12
CA ASN A 2 24.02 7.26 84.03
C ASN A 2 24.00 8.22 82.82
N ALA A 3 24.26 9.52 82.99
CA ALA A 3 24.25 10.48 81.88
C ALA A 3 25.39 10.27 80.86
N SER A 4 26.56 9.84 81.32
CA SER A 4 27.73 9.53 80.48
C SER A 4 27.50 8.28 79.61
N VAL A 5 26.85 7.25 80.18
CA VAL A 5 26.51 6.02 79.46
C VAL A 5 25.42 6.30 78.41
N GLY A 6 24.40 7.10 78.76
CA GLY A 6 23.37 7.54 77.81
C GLY A 6 23.92 8.35 76.63
N ALA A 7 24.88 9.26 76.89
CA ALA A 7 25.53 10.05 75.85
C ALA A 7 26.39 9.19 74.89
N SER A 8 27.08 8.18 75.43
CA SER A 8 27.83 7.19 74.64
C SER A 8 26.93 6.38 73.71
N ILE A 9 25.81 5.86 74.23
CA ILE A 9 24.83 5.09 73.46
C ILE A 9 24.20 5.95 72.36
N ALA A 10 23.78 7.18 72.68
CA ALA A 10 23.23 8.11 71.70
C ALA A 10 24.23 8.44 70.59
N THR A 11 25.51 8.62 70.94
CA THR A 11 26.58 8.86 69.96
C THR A 11 26.82 7.66 69.05
N SER A 12 26.73 6.43 69.57
CA SER A 12 26.81 5.20 68.75
C SER A 12 25.67 5.13 67.74
N HIS A 13 24.43 5.35 68.18
CA HIS A 13 23.27 5.31 67.30
C HIS A 13 23.29 6.42 66.23
N ILE A 14 23.78 7.61 66.56
CA ILE A 14 23.96 8.69 65.56
C ILE A 14 24.97 8.26 64.49
N LYS A 15 26.09 7.61 64.88
CA LYS A 15 27.08 7.11 63.93
C LYS A 15 26.53 5.99 63.05
N GLU A 16 25.77 5.06 63.63
CA GLU A 16 25.09 4.00 62.89
C GLU A 16 24.06 4.55 61.90
N ALA A 17 23.24 5.51 62.33
CA ALA A 17 22.27 6.19 61.48
C ALA A 17 22.96 6.96 60.34
N GLN A 18 24.07 7.64 60.61
CA GLN A 18 24.86 8.33 59.60
C GLN A 18 25.48 7.34 58.60
N GLY A 19 26.05 6.24 59.08
CA GLY A 19 26.58 5.17 58.22
C GLY A 19 25.49 4.54 57.33
N SER A 20 24.30 4.31 57.90
CA SER A 20 23.13 3.81 57.17
C SER A 20 22.65 4.80 56.11
N ALA A 21 22.61 6.10 56.43
CA ALA A 21 22.25 7.15 55.47
C ALA A 21 23.25 7.24 54.30
N VAL A 22 24.56 7.18 54.58
CA VAL A 22 25.62 7.18 53.55
C VAL A 22 25.53 5.93 52.65
N ASN A 23 25.29 4.76 53.24
CA ASN A 23 25.11 3.54 52.45
C ASN A 23 23.84 3.63 51.59
N SER A 24 22.76 4.17 52.14
CA SER A 24 21.48 4.34 51.42
C SER A 24 21.64 5.27 50.21
N THR A 25 22.34 6.40 50.35
CA THR A 25 22.60 7.31 49.22
C THR A 25 23.50 6.69 48.15
N LYS A 26 24.51 5.91 48.56
CA LYS A 26 25.35 5.15 47.63
C LYS A 26 24.52 4.14 46.82
N PHE A 27 23.70 3.33 47.50
CA PHE A 27 22.83 2.37 46.82
C PHE A 27 21.80 3.04 45.91
N ALA A 28 21.21 4.16 46.33
CA ALA A 28 20.29 4.93 45.48
C ALA A 28 20.98 5.44 44.21
N THR A 29 22.23 5.90 44.30
CA THR A 29 23.01 6.38 43.15
C THR A 29 23.36 5.24 42.19
N GLU A 30 23.77 4.08 42.71
CA GLU A 30 24.06 2.89 41.91
C GLU A 30 22.79 2.34 41.23
N ALA A 31 21.65 2.37 41.93
CA ALA A 31 20.36 2.00 41.38
C ALA A 31 19.91 2.94 40.25
N ASP A 32 20.01 4.26 40.44
CA ASP A 32 19.69 5.24 39.38
C ASP A 32 20.57 5.04 38.14
N LYS A 33 21.88 4.87 38.31
CA LYS A 33 22.80 4.59 37.20
C LYS A 33 22.41 3.33 36.43
N THR A 34 22.06 2.27 37.16
CA THR A 34 21.63 1.00 36.57
C THR A 34 20.31 1.17 35.81
N ALA A 35 19.33 1.85 36.41
CA ALA A 35 18.03 2.12 35.79
C ALA A 35 18.18 2.94 34.51
N ARG A 36 19.01 3.99 34.50
CA ARG A 36 19.32 4.76 33.28
C ARG A 36 19.97 3.92 32.20
N SER A 37 20.88 3.01 32.57
CA SER A 37 21.49 2.06 31.61
C SER A 37 20.44 1.15 30.98
N VAL A 38 19.49 0.63 31.78
CA VAL A 38 18.39 -0.21 31.28
C VAL A 38 17.47 0.59 30.35
N LEU A 39 17.09 1.82 30.72
CA LEU A 39 16.28 2.69 29.85
C LEU A 39 16.99 3.00 28.52
N LYS A 40 18.31 3.21 28.55
CA LYS A 40 19.10 3.41 27.32
C LYS A 40 19.04 2.19 26.40
N GLN A 41 19.16 0.99 26.96
CA GLN A 41 19.01 -0.26 26.19
C GLN A 41 17.59 -0.43 25.64
N ALA A 42 16.56 -0.12 26.43
CA ALA A 42 15.17 -0.18 25.99
C ALA A 42 14.89 0.78 24.83
N LEU A 43 15.37 2.03 24.92
CA LEU A 43 15.27 3.01 23.86
C LEU A 43 15.99 2.56 22.58
N ALA A 44 17.20 2.00 22.70
CA ALA A 44 17.94 1.45 21.56
C ALA A 44 17.18 0.30 20.88
N LYS A 45 16.56 -0.60 21.67
CA LYS A 45 15.72 -1.68 21.16
C LYS A 45 14.50 -1.14 20.41
N GLN A 46 13.82 -0.15 20.97
CA GLN A 46 12.68 0.48 20.31
C GLN A 46 13.06 1.19 19.01
N LYS A 47 14.16 1.95 19.03
CA LYS A 47 14.75 2.56 17.83
C LYS A 47 14.96 1.53 16.72
N GLY A 48 15.58 0.40 17.03
CA GLY A 48 15.79 -0.68 16.06
C GLY A 48 14.48 -1.23 15.49
N ARG A 49 13.47 -1.44 16.32
CA ARG A 49 12.15 -1.92 15.87
C ARG A 49 11.39 -0.88 15.04
N LEU A 50 11.43 0.40 15.42
CA LEU A 50 10.84 1.50 14.64
C LEU A 50 11.54 1.66 13.30
N CYS A 51 12.86 1.57 13.26
CA CYS A 51 13.60 1.60 12.01
C CYS A 51 13.20 0.44 11.07
N ASN A 52 13.03 -0.77 11.61
CA ASN A 52 12.51 -1.90 10.85
C ASN A 52 11.07 -1.65 10.34
N ALA A 53 10.19 -1.05 11.15
CA ALA A 53 8.85 -0.66 10.73
C ALA A 53 8.88 0.38 9.60
N THR A 54 9.74 1.40 9.70
CA THR A 54 9.99 2.38 8.65
C THR A 54 10.49 1.74 7.36
N ALA A 55 11.41 0.77 7.45
CA ALA A 55 11.88 0.02 6.28
C ALA A 55 10.73 -0.73 5.58
N LYS A 56 9.88 -1.43 6.35
CA LYS A 56 8.69 -2.11 5.83
C LYS A 56 7.68 -1.15 5.19
N LEU A 57 7.39 -0.01 5.81
CA LEU A 57 6.49 1.00 5.24
C LEU A 57 7.02 1.54 3.90
N LYS A 58 8.33 1.78 3.81
CA LYS A 58 8.98 2.21 2.55
C LYS A 58 8.91 1.13 1.47
N GLU A 59 9.10 -0.13 1.83
CA GLU A 59 8.92 -1.26 0.91
C GLU A 59 7.48 -1.35 0.40
N VAL A 60 6.50 -1.26 1.30
CA VAL A 60 5.08 -1.22 0.93
C VAL A 60 4.80 -0.06 -0.03
N ASN A 61 5.34 1.13 0.23
CA ASN A 61 5.14 2.28 -0.66
C ASN A 61 5.73 2.05 -2.05
N ARG A 62 6.93 1.47 -2.15
CA ARG A 62 7.52 1.12 -3.44
C ARG A 62 6.65 0.13 -4.20
N ASN A 63 6.22 -0.95 -3.55
CA ASN A 63 5.41 -1.98 -4.19
C ASN A 63 4.03 -1.45 -4.59
N ALA A 64 3.39 -0.64 -3.75
CA ALA A 64 2.10 -0.01 -4.05
C ALA A 64 2.21 0.98 -5.22
N ALA A 65 3.32 1.72 -5.34
CA ALA A 65 3.56 2.61 -6.48
C ALA A 65 3.74 1.82 -7.79
N VAL A 66 4.53 0.73 -7.77
CA VAL A 66 4.71 -0.16 -8.92
C VAL A 66 3.37 -0.76 -9.36
N LEU A 67 2.57 -1.28 -8.42
CA LEU A 67 1.24 -1.81 -8.72
C LEU A 67 0.32 -0.74 -9.31
N ARG A 68 0.30 0.47 -8.74
CA ARG A 68 -0.52 1.58 -9.26
C ARG A 68 -0.17 1.90 -10.71
N ASP A 69 1.12 1.96 -11.03
CA ASP A 69 1.59 2.33 -12.36
C ASP A 69 1.34 1.18 -13.37
N HIS A 70 1.52 -0.08 -12.95
CA HIS A 70 1.16 -1.28 -13.72
C HIS A 70 -0.36 -1.36 -14.00
N THR A 71 -1.20 -1.19 -12.98
CA THR A 71 -2.65 -1.16 -13.17
C THR A 71 -3.09 -0.01 -14.10
N ASN A 72 -2.38 1.12 -14.10
CA ASN A 72 -2.65 2.21 -15.03
C ASN A 72 -2.28 1.86 -16.48
N SER A 73 -1.22 1.08 -16.74
CA SER A 73 -0.90 0.64 -18.10
C SER A 73 -1.96 -0.29 -18.68
N MET A 74 -2.55 -1.16 -17.86
CA MET A 74 -3.64 -2.07 -18.28
C MET A 74 -4.88 -1.32 -18.82
N LYS A 75 -5.08 -0.06 -18.46
CA LYS A 75 -6.13 0.79 -19.04
C LYS A 75 -5.91 1.03 -20.53
N THR A 76 -4.65 1.19 -20.94
CA THR A 76 -4.24 1.36 -22.33
C THR A 76 -4.52 0.08 -23.09
N ASP A 77 -4.11 -1.07 -22.55
CA ASP A 77 -4.33 -2.38 -23.16
C ASP A 77 -5.83 -2.66 -23.34
N ALA A 78 -6.65 -2.39 -22.32
CA ALA A 78 -8.11 -2.53 -22.40
C ALA A 78 -8.71 -1.65 -23.53
N THR A 79 -8.15 -0.46 -23.75
CA THR A 79 -8.59 0.42 -24.83
C THR A 79 -8.18 -0.13 -26.20
N GLU A 80 -7.02 -0.77 -26.29
CA GLU A 80 -6.55 -1.42 -27.51
C GLU A 80 -7.41 -2.63 -27.88
N HIS A 81 -7.77 -3.50 -26.93
CA HIS A 81 -8.68 -4.63 -27.21
C HIS A 81 -10.06 -4.16 -27.70
N LEU A 82 -10.60 -3.06 -27.13
CA LEU A 82 -11.83 -2.46 -27.63
C LEU A 82 -11.68 -1.92 -29.06
N ARG A 83 -10.54 -1.30 -29.38
CA ARG A 83 -10.24 -0.79 -30.73
C ARG A 83 -10.20 -1.93 -31.74
N ARG A 84 -9.52 -3.03 -31.40
CA ARG A 84 -9.46 -4.27 -32.18
C ARG A 84 -10.84 -4.85 -32.48
N ALA A 85 -11.65 -5.08 -31.44
CA ALA A 85 -13.01 -5.59 -31.60
C ALA A 85 -13.89 -4.63 -32.44
N THR A 86 -13.73 -3.32 -32.28
CA THR A 86 -14.47 -2.32 -33.07
C THR A 86 -14.08 -2.36 -34.54
N ALA A 87 -12.79 -2.56 -34.84
CA ALA A 87 -12.31 -2.73 -36.22
C ALA A 87 -12.86 -4.01 -36.84
N ALA A 88 -12.88 -5.12 -36.10
CA ALA A 88 -13.50 -6.38 -36.54
C ALA A 88 -14.99 -6.20 -36.84
N SER A 89 -15.73 -5.49 -35.98
CA SER A 89 -17.15 -5.16 -36.19
C SER A 89 -17.39 -4.39 -37.50
N ARG A 90 -16.57 -3.38 -37.80
CA ARG A 90 -16.66 -2.65 -39.07
C ARG A 90 -16.36 -3.55 -40.27
N SER A 91 -15.30 -4.34 -40.18
CA SER A 91 -14.88 -5.29 -41.22
C SER A 91 -15.99 -6.30 -41.55
N ALA A 92 -16.65 -6.85 -40.53
CA ALA A 92 -17.77 -7.76 -40.72
C ALA A 92 -19.00 -7.06 -41.36
N GLY A 93 -19.26 -5.81 -40.98
CA GLY A 93 -20.30 -4.99 -41.62
C GLY A 93 -20.04 -4.78 -43.12
N ASP A 94 -18.79 -4.52 -43.50
CA ASP A 94 -18.40 -4.43 -44.91
C ASP A 94 -18.63 -5.76 -45.63
N ALA A 95 -18.30 -6.90 -45.01
CA ALA A 95 -18.55 -8.22 -45.59
C ALA A 95 -20.06 -8.50 -45.82
N VAL A 96 -20.91 -8.14 -44.86
CA VAL A 96 -22.38 -8.27 -44.98
C VAL A 96 -22.93 -7.41 -46.11
N ALA A 97 -22.43 -6.19 -46.28
CA ALA A 97 -22.83 -5.33 -47.39
C ALA A 97 -22.52 -5.96 -48.77
N HIS A 98 -21.49 -6.82 -48.85
CA HIS A 98 -21.12 -7.54 -50.06
C HIS A 98 -21.92 -8.83 -50.23
N ALA A 99 -22.14 -9.60 -49.16
CA ALA A 99 -23.00 -10.77 -49.22
C ALA A 99 -23.71 -11.15 -47.93
N VAL A 100 -24.98 -11.55 -48.09
CA VAL A 100 -25.87 -12.07 -47.03
C VAL A 100 -25.28 -13.31 -46.35
N ALA A 101 -24.50 -14.14 -47.08
CA ALA A 101 -23.83 -15.30 -46.50
C ALA A 101 -22.87 -14.96 -45.34
N ALA A 102 -22.42 -13.71 -45.23
CA ALA A 102 -21.56 -13.24 -44.14
C ALA A 102 -22.32 -12.91 -42.84
N GLU A 103 -23.66 -12.82 -42.87
CA GLU A 103 -24.48 -12.37 -41.73
C GLU A 103 -24.32 -13.24 -40.49
N VAL A 104 -24.21 -14.57 -40.65
CA VAL A 104 -24.05 -15.50 -39.52
C VAL A 104 -22.76 -15.20 -38.75
N HIS A 105 -21.67 -14.93 -39.46
CA HIS A 105 -20.38 -14.60 -38.84
C HIS A 105 -20.38 -13.16 -38.29
N ALA A 106 -21.05 -12.22 -38.94
CA ALA A 106 -21.21 -10.86 -38.43
C ALA A 106 -22.02 -10.80 -37.12
N GLY A 107 -23.01 -11.69 -36.95
CA GLY A 107 -23.71 -11.86 -35.68
C GLY A 107 -22.77 -12.28 -34.55
N LYS A 108 -21.82 -13.19 -34.83
CA LYS A 108 -20.79 -13.60 -33.85
C LYS A 108 -19.83 -12.45 -33.52
N VAL A 109 -19.45 -11.65 -34.51
CA VAL A 109 -18.62 -10.45 -34.27
C VAL A 109 -19.32 -9.45 -33.36
N ALA A 110 -20.62 -9.22 -33.54
CA ALA A 110 -21.40 -8.32 -32.70
C ALA A 110 -21.47 -8.82 -31.24
N GLU A 111 -21.67 -10.12 -31.02
CA GLU A 111 -21.65 -10.73 -29.70
C GLU A 111 -20.28 -10.52 -29.00
N GLU A 112 -19.19 -10.88 -29.67
CA GLU A 112 -17.85 -10.77 -29.10
C GLU A 112 -17.41 -9.31 -28.89
N HIS A 113 -17.86 -8.38 -29.75
CA HIS A 113 -17.65 -6.95 -29.56
C HIS A 113 -18.35 -6.42 -28.30
N GLN A 114 -19.58 -6.86 -28.06
CA GLN A 114 -20.33 -6.50 -26.85
C GLN A 114 -19.64 -7.06 -25.59
N LEU A 115 -19.23 -8.33 -25.60
CA LEU A 115 -18.52 -8.96 -24.49
C LEU A 115 -17.18 -8.26 -24.21
N THR A 116 -16.44 -7.89 -25.26
CA THR A 116 -15.21 -7.07 -25.15
C THR A 116 -15.52 -5.73 -24.48
N THR A 117 -16.58 -5.03 -24.92
CA THR A 117 -16.99 -3.74 -24.37
C THR A 117 -17.30 -3.82 -22.88
N GLU A 118 -18.02 -4.86 -22.46
CA GLU A 118 -18.36 -5.09 -21.06
C GLU A 118 -17.12 -5.40 -20.21
N ALA A 119 -16.22 -6.26 -20.71
CA ALA A 119 -14.96 -6.58 -20.03
C ALA A 119 -14.08 -5.32 -19.87
N VAL A 120 -13.98 -4.49 -20.90
CA VAL A 120 -13.22 -3.24 -20.87
C VAL A 120 -13.84 -2.22 -19.90
N LYS A 121 -15.17 -2.12 -19.85
CA LYS A 121 -15.87 -1.26 -18.89
C LYS A 121 -15.60 -1.68 -17.45
N LYS A 122 -15.67 -2.98 -17.16
CA LYS A 122 -15.33 -3.56 -15.84
C LYS A 122 -13.86 -3.26 -15.49
N THR A 123 -12.94 -3.54 -16.41
CA THR A 123 -11.50 -3.28 -16.24
C THR A 123 -11.24 -1.81 -15.90
N LYS A 124 -11.85 -0.87 -16.64
CA LYS A 124 -11.69 0.58 -16.38
C LYS A 124 -12.28 1.03 -15.03
N ALA A 125 -13.30 0.34 -14.51
CA ALA A 125 -13.83 0.61 -13.18
C ALA A 125 -12.86 0.12 -12.10
N GLU A 126 -12.38 -1.12 -12.23
CA GLU A 126 -11.44 -1.72 -11.27
C GLU A 126 -10.09 -1.01 -11.24
N VAL A 127 -9.55 -0.63 -12.41
CA VAL A 127 -8.31 0.19 -12.49
C VAL A 127 -8.46 1.48 -11.69
N ARG A 128 -9.57 2.21 -11.87
CA ARG A 128 -9.81 3.46 -11.12
C ARG A 128 -9.90 3.21 -9.62
N HIS A 129 -10.55 2.13 -9.21
CA HIS A 129 -10.67 1.75 -7.81
C HIS A 129 -9.31 1.39 -7.20
N ALA A 130 -8.51 0.58 -7.89
CA ALA A 130 -7.16 0.18 -7.48
C ALA A 130 -6.23 1.39 -7.37
N MET A 131 -6.25 2.30 -8.36
CA MET A 131 -5.44 3.52 -8.32
C MET A 131 -5.79 4.42 -7.13
N LYS A 132 -7.08 4.59 -6.84
CA LYS A 132 -7.53 5.37 -5.67
C LYS A 132 -7.08 4.72 -4.36
N SER A 133 -7.24 3.41 -4.25
CA SER A 133 -6.80 2.64 -3.08
C SER A 133 -5.29 2.75 -2.87
N ALA A 134 -4.49 2.68 -3.95
CA ALA A 134 -3.04 2.85 -3.90
C ALA A 134 -2.65 4.26 -3.45
N ALA A 135 -3.29 5.30 -3.98
CA ALA A 135 -3.05 6.68 -3.57
C ALA A 135 -3.34 6.90 -2.07
N VAL A 136 -4.44 6.34 -1.56
CA VAL A 136 -4.78 6.41 -0.13
C VAL A 136 -3.75 5.68 0.72
N LEU A 137 -3.33 4.47 0.32
CA LEU A 137 -2.31 3.70 1.04
C LEU A 137 -0.97 4.45 1.10
N LEU A 138 -0.50 4.95 -0.03
CA LEU A 138 0.76 5.71 -0.13
C LEU A 138 0.74 6.93 0.81
N LYS A 139 -0.37 7.70 0.80
CA LYS A 139 -0.53 8.86 1.66
C LYS A 139 -0.51 8.47 3.15
N LYS A 140 -1.29 7.47 3.54
CA LYS A 140 -1.35 7.01 4.95
C LYS A 140 0.00 6.51 5.45
N ASN A 141 0.73 5.78 4.62
CA ASN A 141 2.06 5.30 4.98
C ASN A 141 3.07 6.44 5.12
N GLU A 142 3.01 7.46 4.25
CA GLU A 142 3.85 8.65 4.37
C GLU A 142 3.55 9.42 5.66
N GLU A 143 2.28 9.59 6.00
CA GLU A 143 1.85 10.16 7.28
C GLU A 143 2.40 9.35 8.47
N HIS A 144 2.29 8.02 8.41
CA HIS A 144 2.79 7.13 9.46
C HIS A 144 4.32 7.19 9.59
N LEU A 145 5.05 7.25 8.48
CA LEU A 145 6.50 7.46 8.47
C LEU A 145 6.89 8.78 9.15
N ASN A 146 6.16 9.86 8.87
CA ASN A 146 6.39 11.16 9.50
C ASN A 146 6.07 11.13 10.99
N THR A 147 4.98 10.47 11.40
CA THR A 147 4.64 10.27 12.82
C THR A 147 5.73 9.47 13.55
N ILE A 148 6.26 8.39 12.96
CA ILE A 148 7.35 7.62 13.57
C ILE A 148 8.56 8.52 13.85
N ASN A 149 9.00 9.30 12.86
CA ASN A 149 10.17 10.15 13.02
C ASN A 149 9.93 11.27 14.04
N SER A 150 8.80 11.97 13.96
CA SER A 150 8.50 13.10 14.85
C SER A 150 8.26 12.65 16.30
N SER A 151 7.55 11.54 16.51
CA SER A 151 7.35 10.99 17.85
C SER A 151 8.66 10.45 18.44
N PHE A 152 9.53 9.83 17.64
CA PHE A 152 10.84 9.40 18.12
C PHE A 152 11.76 10.58 18.46
N GLU A 153 11.78 11.62 17.63
CA GLU A 153 12.50 12.86 17.92
C GLU A 153 11.99 13.52 19.21
N GLY A 154 10.66 13.64 19.38
CA GLY A 154 10.06 14.16 20.60
C GLY A 154 10.41 13.33 21.84
N ALA A 155 10.36 12.00 21.72
CA ALA A 155 10.78 11.09 22.79
C ALA A 155 12.25 11.31 23.18
N LEU A 156 13.15 11.44 22.20
CA LEU A 156 14.57 11.73 22.44
C LEU A 156 14.79 13.08 23.14
N LYS A 157 14.09 14.13 22.70
CA LYS A 157 14.16 15.45 23.35
C LYS A 157 13.69 15.38 24.80
N ASN A 158 12.58 14.70 25.06
CA ASN A 158 12.05 14.56 26.42
C ASN A 158 13.03 13.81 27.33
N VAL A 159 13.48 12.61 26.95
CA VAL A 159 14.37 11.81 27.82
C VAL A 159 15.75 12.46 28.03
N SER A 160 16.20 13.30 27.09
CA SER A 160 17.46 14.03 27.18
C SER A 160 17.33 15.44 27.78
N LYS A 161 16.11 15.89 28.14
CA LYS A 161 15.83 17.28 28.53
C LYS A 161 16.42 18.28 27.52
N GLU A 162 16.12 18.05 26.25
CA GLU A 162 16.55 18.83 25.08
C GLU A 162 18.06 18.83 24.78
N THR A 163 18.89 18.18 25.59
CA THR A 163 20.34 18.11 25.35
C THR A 163 20.71 17.31 24.10
N CYS A 164 19.80 16.46 23.60
CA CYS A 164 19.92 15.78 22.33
C CYS A 164 18.91 16.33 21.31
N SER A 165 19.22 17.48 20.69
CA SER A 165 18.34 18.19 19.74
C SER A 165 18.71 17.98 18.26
N ILE A 166 19.04 16.75 17.89
CA ILE A 166 19.34 16.39 16.49
C ILE A 166 18.01 16.26 15.73
N VAL A 167 17.92 16.68 14.47
CA VAL A 167 16.77 16.36 13.59
C VAL A 167 16.87 14.89 13.22
N VAL A 168 15.90 14.07 13.63
CA VAL A 168 16.09 12.61 13.68
C VAL A 168 15.25 11.87 12.64
N ASN A 169 15.94 11.16 11.75
CA ASN A 169 15.40 9.92 11.19
C ASN A 169 15.62 8.81 12.23
N VAL A 170 14.59 8.04 12.58
CA VAL A 170 14.70 6.96 13.59
C VAL A 170 15.79 5.93 13.29
N CYS A 171 16.16 5.76 12.02
CA CYS A 171 17.24 4.88 11.58
C CYS A 171 18.65 5.50 11.65
N SER A 172 18.80 6.78 12.03
CA SER A 172 20.09 7.46 12.08
C SER A 172 20.91 7.02 13.29
N THR A 173 22.22 6.80 13.13
CA THR A 173 23.16 6.50 14.22
C THR A 173 23.54 7.72 15.07
N ALA A 174 23.20 8.93 14.61
CA ALA A 174 23.53 10.18 15.32
C ALA A 174 22.97 10.25 16.75
N THR A 175 21.95 9.45 17.06
CA THR A 175 21.25 9.45 18.35
C THR A 175 21.77 8.40 19.35
N ASP A 176 22.76 7.59 18.99
CA ASP A 176 23.27 6.51 19.84
C ASP A 176 23.99 7.02 21.11
N ASN A 177 24.46 8.27 21.06
CA ASN A 177 25.18 8.93 22.14
C ASN A 177 24.30 9.81 23.04
N CYS A 178 22.98 9.89 22.81
CA CYS A 178 22.09 10.68 23.67
C CYS A 178 22.11 10.13 25.12
N THR A 179 22.19 11.03 26.09
CA THR A 179 22.14 10.69 27.52
C THR A 179 20.71 10.88 28.04
N ILE A 180 20.25 9.96 28.89
CA ILE A 180 18.96 10.06 29.56
C ILE A 180 19.13 10.88 30.85
N VAL A 181 18.60 12.10 30.83
CA VAL A 181 18.71 13.08 31.92
C VAL A 181 17.35 13.29 32.62
N ALA A 182 16.25 12.92 31.97
CA ALA A 182 14.92 12.99 32.56
C ALA A 182 14.74 12.04 33.74
N GLU A 183 13.62 12.21 34.46
CA GLU A 183 13.23 11.30 35.53
C GLU A 183 12.95 9.90 34.95
N LEU A 184 13.25 8.86 35.74
CA LEU A 184 13.17 7.47 35.26
C LEU A 184 11.74 7.10 34.83
N GLU A 185 10.74 7.55 35.59
CA GLU A 185 9.32 7.26 35.30
C GLU A 185 8.84 7.98 34.04
N GLU A 186 9.17 9.26 33.89
CA GLU A 186 8.87 10.04 32.67
C GLU A 186 9.53 9.41 31.45
N SER A 187 10.78 8.97 31.59
CA SER A 187 11.53 8.30 30.52
C SER A 187 10.89 6.98 30.11
N LEU A 188 10.45 6.17 31.08
CA LEU A 188 9.79 4.91 30.82
C LEU A 188 8.47 5.12 30.06
N ARG A 189 7.59 6.01 30.54
CA ARG A 189 6.31 6.31 29.88
C ARG A 189 6.52 6.81 28.44
N THR A 190 7.52 7.66 28.23
CA THR A 190 7.86 8.21 26.91
C THR A 190 8.30 7.11 25.95
N ILE A 191 9.16 6.20 26.41
CA ILE A 191 9.63 5.03 25.66
C ILE A 191 8.43 4.11 25.34
N GLU A 192 7.62 3.74 26.32
CA GLU A 192 6.45 2.87 26.08
C GLU A 192 5.45 3.48 25.07
N GLY A 193 5.27 4.80 25.08
CA GLY A 193 4.36 5.50 24.19
C GLY A 193 4.65 5.37 22.69
N ILE A 194 5.90 5.07 22.30
CA ILE A 194 6.27 4.93 20.88
C ILE A 194 6.16 3.50 20.34
N ASP A 195 5.82 2.50 21.17
CA ASP A 195 5.72 1.09 20.73
C ASP A 195 4.55 0.86 19.74
N ALA A 196 3.43 1.56 19.95
CA ALA A 196 2.25 1.49 19.07
C ALA A 196 2.56 1.88 17.62
N LEU A 197 3.57 2.73 17.40
CA LEU A 197 3.95 3.22 16.07
C LEU A 197 4.62 2.15 15.20
N MET A 198 5.07 1.03 15.79
CA MET A 198 5.70 -0.07 15.06
C MET A 198 4.69 -0.94 14.30
N ASN A 199 3.39 -0.77 14.55
CA ASN A 199 2.36 -1.59 13.94
C ASN A 199 2.10 -1.21 12.47
N VAL A 200 2.69 -1.99 11.56
CA VAL A 200 2.54 -1.79 10.09
C VAL A 200 1.48 -2.69 9.46
N THR A 201 0.65 -3.36 10.27
CA THR A 201 -0.32 -4.37 9.79
C THR A 201 -1.31 -3.80 8.78
N ALA A 202 -1.82 -2.59 9.02
CA ALA A 202 -2.74 -1.93 8.09
C ALA A 202 -2.10 -1.67 6.72
N ALA A 203 -0.81 -1.30 6.70
CA ALA A 203 -0.07 -1.07 5.46
C ALA A 203 0.12 -2.38 4.68
N ILE A 204 0.48 -3.46 5.37
CA ILE A 204 0.66 -4.80 4.77
C ILE A 204 -0.67 -5.30 4.17
N ASN A 205 -1.76 -5.20 4.93
CA ASN A 205 -3.08 -5.62 4.45
C ASN A 205 -3.55 -4.77 3.24
N GLY A 206 -3.26 -3.46 3.27
CA GLY A 206 -3.54 -2.57 2.14
C GLY A 206 -2.79 -2.99 0.88
N LEU A 207 -1.51 -3.38 1.01
CA LEU A 207 -0.73 -3.89 -0.12
C LEU A 207 -1.30 -5.20 -0.66
N ALA A 208 -1.63 -6.14 0.22
CA ALA A 208 -2.22 -7.42 -0.18
C ALA A 208 -3.52 -7.22 -0.98
N GLN A 209 -4.37 -6.29 -0.54
CA GLN A 209 -5.59 -5.94 -1.27
C GLN A 209 -5.29 -5.34 -2.65
N LEU A 210 -4.26 -4.50 -2.79
CA LEU A 210 -3.85 -3.97 -4.09
C LEU A 210 -3.36 -5.08 -5.02
N THR A 211 -2.58 -6.03 -4.52
CA THR A 211 -2.14 -7.20 -5.30
C THR A 211 -3.32 -8.03 -5.79
N MET A 212 -4.34 -8.24 -4.96
CA MET A 212 -5.56 -8.93 -5.38
C MET A 212 -6.33 -8.16 -6.46
N ASN A 213 -6.42 -6.83 -6.33
CA ASN A 213 -7.06 -5.99 -7.33
C ASN A 213 -6.31 -6.03 -8.66
N ASP A 214 -4.97 -6.00 -8.64
CA ASP A 214 -4.12 -6.08 -9.84
C ASP A 214 -4.37 -7.40 -10.60
N ALA A 215 -4.39 -8.54 -9.88
CA ALA A 215 -4.70 -9.84 -10.47
C ALA A 215 -6.13 -9.92 -11.05
N LEU A 216 -7.11 -9.26 -10.40
CA LEU A 216 -8.47 -9.17 -10.92
C LEU A 216 -8.53 -8.36 -12.22
N VAL A 217 -7.85 -7.21 -12.27
CA VAL A 217 -7.75 -6.38 -13.48
C VAL A 217 -7.10 -7.18 -14.61
N GLU A 218 -6.01 -7.90 -14.33
CA GLU A 218 -5.32 -8.73 -15.32
C GLU A 218 -6.22 -9.84 -15.89
N SER A 219 -7.00 -10.50 -15.03
CA SER A 219 -7.97 -11.51 -15.44
C SER A 219 -9.05 -10.94 -16.36
N GLN A 220 -9.60 -9.76 -16.03
CA GLN A 220 -10.59 -9.07 -16.86
C GLN A 220 -9.99 -8.63 -18.21
N LEU A 221 -8.73 -8.21 -18.21
CA LEU A 221 -8.00 -7.82 -19.41
C LEU A 221 -7.80 -9.03 -20.34
N LYS A 222 -7.41 -10.19 -19.80
CA LYS A 222 -7.30 -11.44 -20.57
C LYS A 222 -8.64 -11.85 -21.19
N ALA A 223 -9.76 -11.67 -20.48
CA ALA A 223 -11.07 -11.90 -21.03
C ALA A 223 -11.39 -10.94 -22.19
N ALA A 224 -11.08 -9.64 -22.04
CA ALA A 224 -11.25 -8.66 -23.11
C ALA A 224 -10.41 -9.01 -24.36
N ASP A 225 -9.17 -9.48 -24.17
CA ASP A 225 -8.31 -9.92 -25.27
C ASP A 225 -8.86 -11.15 -25.99
N ALA A 226 -9.36 -12.13 -25.25
CA ALA A 226 -9.97 -13.33 -25.82
C ALA A 226 -11.19 -12.98 -26.68
N HIS A 227 -12.09 -12.13 -26.17
CA HIS A 227 -13.27 -11.67 -26.92
C HIS A 227 -12.86 -10.84 -28.15
N ALA A 228 -11.89 -9.94 -28.03
CA ALA A 228 -11.40 -9.16 -29.17
C ALA A 228 -10.80 -10.06 -30.26
N SER A 229 -10.03 -11.07 -29.88
CA SER A 229 -9.43 -12.04 -30.80
C SER A 229 -10.49 -12.92 -31.47
N ALA A 230 -11.54 -13.32 -30.74
CA ALA A 230 -12.68 -14.05 -31.30
C ALA A 230 -13.47 -13.20 -32.30
N ALA A 231 -13.67 -11.91 -32.01
CA ALA A 231 -14.28 -10.97 -32.94
C ALA A 231 -13.46 -10.84 -34.24
N GLU A 232 -12.13 -10.72 -34.14
CA GLU A 232 -11.24 -10.67 -35.31
C GLU A 232 -11.33 -11.96 -36.15
N ALA A 233 -11.32 -13.14 -35.51
CA ALA A 233 -11.46 -14.42 -36.22
C ALA A 233 -12.81 -14.52 -36.95
N ALA A 234 -13.91 -14.17 -36.29
CA ALA A 234 -15.24 -14.19 -36.91
C ALA A 234 -15.37 -13.17 -38.06
N ALA A 235 -14.70 -12.01 -37.98
CA ALA A 235 -14.65 -11.06 -39.09
C ALA A 235 -13.92 -11.61 -40.32
N VAL A 236 -12.84 -12.39 -40.12
CA VAL A 236 -12.15 -13.09 -41.21
C VAL A 236 -13.07 -14.13 -41.86
N GLU A 237 -13.82 -14.88 -41.08
CA GLU A 237 -14.81 -15.84 -41.60
C GLU A 237 -15.94 -15.15 -42.36
N ALA A 238 -16.44 -14.02 -41.87
CA ALA A 238 -17.44 -13.20 -42.56
C ALA A 238 -16.94 -12.79 -43.96
N HIS A 239 -15.69 -12.33 -44.06
CA HIS A 239 -15.08 -11.99 -45.35
C HIS A 239 -14.89 -13.21 -46.27
N ALA A 240 -14.52 -14.37 -45.72
CA ALA A 240 -14.40 -15.59 -46.50
C ALA A 240 -15.76 -16.03 -47.06
N ALA A 241 -16.81 -15.99 -46.24
CA ALA A 241 -18.18 -16.27 -46.65
C ALA A 241 -18.64 -15.30 -47.75
N ALA A 242 -18.35 -14.00 -47.61
CA ALA A 242 -18.69 -13.00 -48.62
C ALA A 242 -18.00 -13.24 -49.96
N LYS A 243 -16.72 -13.62 -49.96
CA LYS A 243 -15.97 -13.95 -51.19
C LYS A 243 -16.50 -15.20 -51.89
N ASN A 244 -16.88 -16.20 -51.11
CA ASN A 244 -17.32 -17.50 -51.64
C ASN A 244 -18.77 -17.48 -52.17
N ALA A 245 -19.58 -16.49 -51.79
CA ALA A 245 -21.02 -16.49 -52.05
C ALA A 245 -21.42 -16.31 -53.53
N GLN A 246 -20.53 -15.85 -54.42
CA GLN A 246 -20.89 -15.23 -55.72
C GLN A 246 -21.86 -14.05 -55.52
N CYS A 247 -21.68 -12.94 -56.25
CA CYS A 247 -22.34 -11.67 -55.99
C CYS A 247 -23.84 -11.79 -55.64
N THR A 248 -24.24 -11.26 -54.48
CA THR A 248 -25.63 -11.28 -54.03
C THR A 248 -26.51 -10.49 -55.02
N PRO A 249 -27.66 -11.04 -55.47
CA PRO A 249 -28.58 -10.31 -56.33
C PRO A 249 -29.02 -8.98 -55.70
N LEU A 250 -29.04 -7.91 -56.51
CA LEU A 250 -29.29 -6.53 -56.11
C LEU A 250 -30.57 -6.33 -55.26
N TYR A 251 -31.59 -7.19 -55.43
CA TYR A 251 -32.84 -7.11 -54.69
C TYR A 251 -32.70 -7.48 -53.20
N MET A 252 -31.79 -8.40 -52.84
CA MET A 252 -31.51 -8.75 -51.44
C MET A 252 -30.73 -7.63 -50.75
N GLN A 253 -29.81 -6.97 -51.46
CA GLN A 253 -29.10 -5.78 -50.96
C GLN A 253 -30.08 -4.62 -50.69
N LEU A 254 -31.04 -4.38 -51.59
CA LEU A 254 -32.09 -3.37 -51.43
C LEU A 254 -33.03 -3.66 -50.24
N LEU A 255 -33.44 -4.91 -50.06
CA LEU A 255 -34.27 -5.33 -48.91
C LEU A 255 -33.56 -5.09 -47.58
N HIS A 256 -32.26 -5.33 -47.50
CA HIS A 256 -31.47 -5.08 -46.29
C HIS A 256 -31.37 -3.57 -45.97
N THR A 257 -31.17 -2.73 -46.98
CA THR A 257 -31.18 -1.26 -46.79
C THR A 257 -32.55 -0.71 -46.39
N LEU A 258 -33.66 -1.31 -46.85
CA LEU A 258 -35.02 -0.90 -46.50
C LEU A 258 -35.46 -1.42 -45.13
N GLY A 259 -34.98 -2.58 -44.70
CA GLY A 259 -35.25 -3.16 -43.38
C GLY A 259 -34.63 -2.36 -42.21
N ASN A 260 -33.46 -1.76 -42.44
CA ASN A 260 -32.79 -0.89 -41.45
C ASN A 260 -33.49 0.47 -41.23
N PHE A 261 -34.51 0.83 -42.01
CA PHE A 261 -35.35 2.03 -41.74
C PHE A 261 -36.46 1.79 -40.71
N ARG A 262 -36.59 0.59 -40.14
CA ARG A 262 -37.67 0.25 -39.21
C ARG A 262 -37.32 0.32 -37.71
N SER A 263 -36.15 0.83 -37.35
CA SER A 263 -35.73 1.03 -35.95
C SER A 263 -35.26 2.46 -35.65
N VAL A 264 -36.08 3.46 -35.99
CA VAL A 264 -36.06 4.79 -35.37
C VAL A 264 -37.27 4.90 -34.44
#